data_AF-A0A4D5RJ90-F1
#
_entry.id   AF-A0A4D5RJ90-F1
#
_cell.length_a   1.000
_cell.length_b   1.000
_cell.length_c   1.000
_cell.angle_alpha   90.00
_cell.angle_beta   90.00
_cell.angle_gamma   90.00
#
_symmetry.space_group_name_H-M   'P 1'
#
loop_
_entity.id
_entity.type
_entity.pdbx_description
1 polymer ?
#
loop_
_entity_poly.entity_id
_entity_poly.type
_entity_poly.pdbx_seq_one_letter_code
_entity_poly.pdbx_strand_id
1 'polypeptide(L)'
;MSHQDSSSSQENLAPPHGDADEEEDTYCSPAQHGRYSAESDNGSWASQSPPGSPLPHQACTQHASLRRIGHSHRGDPLGSVLEKSQSFQVPGAPRDSKDASSSLRPLSGDRKPPSESDIVQYAQDNLNRHKRGIFRKKFSLRDMLSWSKDPIHKPMIMTTDKSLKQDACQLFKLIQAYMGDRKWKTAPGQVALDIATRGWSKQALRDELYIQICRQTTDNPRQESLLLGWELMAICLGLFPPSATFRPYLESYVQRHREEPPVEAYAAACSQRLERGAQSGAKRGLRRPTLEEVDQSRAHIFRPSMFGNTLEEVMALQRERFPRRCLPWVQTTLSEAVLRLQGAQTEGIFRVPGDIDEVNALKLRLDQWQGVDTLVDPHVPASLLKLWYRELHEPLIPSAFYQECVDCCGEPQTALALVRRLPDLHRRVLAYLVRFLQVFAAPENALLTKMDANNLAMVMAPNCLRCTSDDPRVIFDNTRKEMAFVRTLIQTLDTSFMEGVL
;
A
#
# COMPACT_ATOMS: atom_id res chain seq x y z
N MET A 1 -16.77 -43.75 56.53
CA MET A 1 -17.44 -44.74 57.40
C MET A 1 -18.77 -44.13 57.81
N SER A 2 -19.91 -44.82 57.71
CA SER A 2 -20.16 -46.18 57.19
C SER A 2 -21.65 -46.30 56.80
N HIS A 3 -22.06 -47.50 56.37
CA HIS A 3 -23.44 -47.93 56.05
C HIS A 3 -23.98 -47.52 54.67
N GLN A 4 -24.10 -48.54 53.83
CA GLN A 4 -25.24 -48.68 52.92
C GLN A 4 -26.46 -49.10 53.75
N ASP A 5 -27.66 -48.88 53.23
CA ASP A 5 -28.60 -50.00 53.11
C ASP A 5 -29.53 -49.77 51.90
N SER A 6 -30.18 -50.82 51.42
CA SER A 6 -30.91 -50.81 50.14
C SER A 6 -32.18 -51.63 50.20
N SER A 7 -33.25 -51.17 49.55
CA SER A 7 -34.29 -52.05 48.97
C SER A 7 -35.13 -51.33 47.92
N SER A 8 -35.45 -52.07 46.87
CA SER A 8 -36.40 -51.78 45.79
C SER A 8 -37.81 -52.31 46.19
N SER A 9 -38.89 -52.31 45.39
CA SER A 9 -39.03 -52.56 43.94
C SER A 9 -40.41 -52.15 43.38
N GLN A 10 -40.47 -51.93 42.05
CA GLN A 10 -41.62 -52.21 41.14
C GLN A 10 -42.91 -51.33 41.31
N GLU A 11 -43.78 -51.13 40.29
CA GLU A 11 -43.81 -51.67 38.92
C GLU A 11 -44.49 -50.79 37.83
N ASN A 12 -44.03 -50.95 36.57
CA ASN A 12 -44.70 -50.85 35.24
C ASN A 12 -46.04 -50.07 35.04
N LEU A 13 -46.05 -49.09 34.10
CA LEU A 13 -46.90 -48.99 32.87
C LEU A 13 -47.04 -47.53 32.33
N ALA A 14 -47.46 -47.38 31.06
CA ALA A 14 -47.62 -46.10 30.32
C ALA A 14 -48.61 -46.27 29.14
N PRO A 15 -48.92 -45.23 28.33
CA PRO A 15 -49.31 -43.83 28.61
C PRO A 15 -50.81 -43.58 28.23
N PRO A 16 -51.37 -42.34 28.22
CA PRO A 16 -51.42 -41.56 26.95
C PRO A 16 -51.49 -40.01 27.07
N HIS A 17 -51.38 -39.35 25.90
CA HIS A 17 -51.80 -38.00 25.44
C HIS A 17 -52.38 -36.90 26.37
N GLY A 18 -51.98 -35.65 26.08
CA GLY A 18 -52.67 -34.39 26.41
C GLY A 18 -51.83 -33.16 25.99
N ASP A 19 -52.44 -32.16 25.32
CA ASP A 19 -51.74 -31.12 24.53
C ASP A 19 -51.71 -29.70 25.17
N ALA A 20 -50.64 -28.93 24.88
CA ALA A 20 -50.45 -27.46 24.89
C ALA A 20 -48.95 -27.18 24.58
N ASP A 21 -48.55 -26.43 23.54
CA ASP A 21 -48.54 -24.95 23.42
C ASP A 21 -47.63 -24.30 24.50
N GLU A 22 -46.57 -23.51 24.25
CA GLU A 22 -45.82 -22.99 23.06
C GLU A 22 -44.28 -23.16 23.37
N GLU A 23 -43.25 -22.90 22.55
CA GLU A 23 -43.03 -22.16 21.28
C GLU A 23 -41.72 -22.71 20.61
N GLU A 24 -41.55 -22.73 19.27
CA GLU A 24 -40.25 -23.02 18.62
C GLU A 24 -40.11 -22.33 17.23
N ASP A 25 -39.47 -21.16 17.20
CA ASP A 25 -39.43 -20.32 15.99
C ASP A 25 -38.29 -20.73 15.03
N THR A 26 -38.64 -21.40 13.93
CA THR A 26 -37.70 -22.03 12.99
C THR A 26 -37.23 -21.09 11.88
N TYR A 27 -35.92 -21.04 11.66
CA TYR A 27 -35.26 -20.22 10.64
C TYR A 27 -35.69 -20.58 9.20
N CYS A 28 -36.39 -19.68 8.50
CA CYS A 28 -36.70 -19.83 7.08
C CYS A 28 -36.67 -18.49 6.32
N SER A 29 -36.30 -18.54 5.03
CA SER A 29 -36.35 -17.39 4.09
C SER A 29 -37.61 -17.49 3.23
N PRO A 30 -38.18 -16.37 2.73
CA PRO A 30 -38.12 -16.18 1.27
C PRO A 30 -38.21 -14.71 0.76
N ALA A 31 -38.15 -14.60 -0.58
CA ALA A 31 -38.61 -13.48 -1.44
C ALA A 31 -37.78 -12.18 -1.42
N GLN A 32 -37.45 -11.50 -2.53
CA GLN A 32 -38.12 -11.22 -3.82
C GLN A 32 -39.36 -10.30 -3.76
N HIS A 33 -39.17 -9.00 -3.99
CA HIS A 33 -39.76 -8.27 -5.13
C HIS A 33 -39.21 -6.83 -5.22
N GLY A 34 -39.25 -6.21 -6.41
CA GLY A 34 -38.71 -4.86 -6.62
C GLY A 34 -38.38 -4.51 -8.07
N ARG A 35 -39.31 -4.73 -9.02
CA ARG A 35 -39.17 -4.20 -10.39
C ARG A 35 -39.69 -2.76 -10.42
N TYR A 36 -38.93 -1.85 -11.00
CA TYR A 36 -39.47 -0.71 -11.74
C TYR A 36 -38.78 -0.63 -13.10
N SER A 37 -39.54 -0.35 -14.14
CA SER A 37 -39.07 -0.29 -15.52
C SER A 37 -38.43 1.07 -15.83
N ALA A 38 -37.63 1.12 -16.90
CA ALA A 38 -37.03 2.35 -17.39
C ALA A 38 -38.07 3.24 -18.10
N GLU A 39 -37.87 4.55 -18.00
CA GLU A 39 -38.21 5.49 -19.06
C GLU A 39 -36.94 6.21 -19.50
N SER A 40 -36.79 6.34 -20.82
CA SER A 40 -35.72 7.07 -21.49
C SER A 40 -36.32 8.35 -22.04
N ASP A 41 -35.71 9.50 -21.79
CA ASP A 41 -36.09 10.73 -22.48
C ASP A 41 -34.85 11.52 -22.96
N ASN A 42 -35.03 12.26 -24.05
CA ASN A 42 -33.96 12.74 -24.93
C ASN A 42 -34.19 14.23 -25.26
N GLY A 43 -33.78 15.11 -24.34
CA GLY A 43 -34.13 16.53 -24.35
C GLY A 43 -32.95 17.48 -24.60
N SER A 44 -32.70 17.82 -25.87
CA SER A 44 -31.83 18.95 -26.22
C SER A 44 -32.50 20.29 -25.92
N TRP A 45 -31.87 21.16 -25.14
CA TRP A 45 -32.26 22.57 -25.00
C TRP A 45 -31.04 23.49 -24.95
N ALA A 46 -31.13 24.58 -25.71
CA ALA A 46 -30.08 25.60 -25.81
C ALA A 46 -30.51 26.92 -25.14
N SER A 47 -29.51 27.67 -24.69
CA SER A 47 -29.46 29.15 -24.61
C SER A 47 -30.72 29.93 -24.22
N GLN A 48 -30.72 30.52 -23.01
CA GLN A 48 -31.11 31.93 -22.81
C GLN A 48 -30.71 32.49 -21.43
N SER A 49 -30.09 33.67 -21.43
CA SER A 49 -30.00 34.59 -20.27
C SER A 49 -31.11 35.64 -20.39
N PRO A 50 -31.55 36.30 -19.30
CA PRO A 50 -31.07 37.67 -19.03
C PRO A 50 -31.02 38.02 -17.51
N PRO A 51 -31.17 39.29 -17.08
CA PRO A 51 -30.09 40.23 -16.78
C PRO A 51 -29.89 40.48 -15.26
N GLY A 52 -28.95 41.35 -14.86
CA GLY A 52 -28.56 41.52 -13.44
C GLY A 52 -28.54 42.96 -12.89
N SER A 53 -27.97 43.08 -11.67
CA SER A 53 -27.73 44.32 -10.87
C SER A 53 -28.97 44.96 -10.19
N PRO A 54 -28.82 45.75 -9.09
CA PRO A 54 -27.59 46.35 -8.54
C PRO A 54 -27.28 46.11 -7.04
N LEU A 55 -26.15 46.66 -6.60
CA LEU A 55 -25.63 46.73 -5.21
C LEU A 55 -26.26 47.89 -4.38
N PRO A 56 -26.11 47.84 -3.04
CA PRO A 56 -25.96 49.04 -2.20
C PRO A 56 -24.62 49.08 -1.41
N HIS A 57 -24.29 50.25 -0.83
CA HIS A 57 -22.99 50.57 -0.21
C HIS A 57 -22.98 50.59 1.34
N GLN A 58 -21.85 50.16 1.92
CA GLN A 58 -21.12 50.69 3.10
C GLN A 58 -21.84 51.19 4.38
N ALA A 59 -21.50 50.55 5.52
CA ALA A 59 -20.98 51.18 6.76
C ALA A 59 -20.20 50.08 7.53
N CYS A 60 -18.93 50.18 7.98
CA CYS A 60 -18.10 51.21 8.63
C CYS A 60 -18.11 51.12 10.18
N THR A 61 -16.93 51.32 10.79
CA THR A 61 -16.55 51.16 12.22
C THR A 61 -16.29 49.70 12.68
N GLN A 62 -15.39 49.37 13.63
CA GLN A 62 -14.23 50.11 14.20
C GLN A 62 -13.20 49.15 14.89
N HIS A 63 -12.00 49.69 15.19
CA HIS A 63 -11.02 49.30 16.25
C HIS A 63 -10.61 47.83 16.50
N ALA A 64 -9.34 47.51 16.17
CA ALA A 64 -8.28 47.28 17.18
C ALA A 64 -6.88 47.35 16.53
N SER A 65 -5.95 48.12 17.11
CA SER A 65 -4.58 48.33 16.57
C SER A 65 -3.52 48.00 17.62
N LEU A 66 -2.45 47.28 17.26
CA LEU A 66 -1.19 47.31 18.03
C LEU A 66 0.09 47.20 17.17
N ARG A 67 0.58 48.40 16.83
CA ARG A 67 1.96 48.85 16.54
C ARG A 67 3.05 47.81 16.20
N ARG A 68 3.70 48.05 15.05
CA ARG A 68 5.14 47.74 14.85
C ARG A 68 6.00 48.59 15.80
N ILE A 69 7.15 48.05 16.19
CA ILE A 69 8.38 48.84 16.42
C ILE A 69 9.41 48.33 15.42
N GLY A 70 10.15 49.24 14.80
CA GLY A 70 11.34 48.93 14.01
C GLY A 70 12.41 49.98 14.26
N HIS A 71 13.68 49.58 14.10
CA HIS A 71 14.83 50.47 13.96
C HIS A 71 15.84 49.84 12.99
N SER A 72 16.84 50.60 12.57
CA SER A 72 17.49 50.46 11.24
C SER A 72 19.02 50.34 11.30
N HIS A 73 19.58 50.03 10.12
CA HIS A 73 20.92 50.35 9.59
C HIS A 73 22.13 49.42 9.80
N ARG A 74 22.83 49.26 8.66
CA ARG A 74 24.23 48.83 8.42
C ARG A 74 24.54 47.34 8.66
N GLY A 75 25.47 46.72 7.92
CA GLY A 75 26.14 47.21 6.71
C GLY A 75 27.43 46.44 6.38
N ASP A 76 27.41 45.69 5.28
CA ASP A 76 28.56 45.04 4.60
C ASP A 76 29.42 44.07 5.49
N PRO A 77 30.51 43.46 4.97
CA PRO A 77 30.34 42.24 4.19
C PRO A 77 31.15 41.03 4.74
N LEU A 78 30.66 39.82 4.51
CA LEU A 78 31.37 38.59 4.92
C LEU A 78 32.49 38.23 3.94
N GLY A 79 33.73 38.29 4.45
CA GLY A 79 34.94 37.87 3.74
C GLY A 79 35.16 36.34 3.74
N SER A 80 36.25 35.94 3.09
CA SER A 80 36.61 34.53 2.84
C SER A 80 37.01 33.74 4.09
N VAL A 81 36.64 32.45 4.10
CA VAL A 81 37.42 31.40 4.77
C VAL A 81 37.67 30.28 3.76
N LEU A 82 38.95 30.03 3.46
CA LEU A 82 39.43 28.92 2.65
C LEU A 82 39.95 27.82 3.59
N GLU A 83 39.23 26.71 3.73
CA GLU A 83 39.74 25.55 4.47
C GLU A 83 40.45 24.56 3.56
N LYS A 84 41.61 24.07 4.02
CA LYS A 84 42.53 23.23 3.25
C LYS A 84 42.16 21.76 3.40
N SER A 85 41.60 21.15 2.36
CA SER A 85 41.48 19.68 2.29
C SER A 85 42.84 19.06 1.97
N GLN A 86 43.43 18.35 2.94
CA GLN A 86 44.65 17.57 2.72
C GLN A 86 44.32 16.21 2.09
N SER A 87 45.19 15.75 1.18
CA SER A 87 45.02 14.50 0.45
C SER A 87 45.38 13.28 1.31
N PHE A 88 44.42 12.38 1.52
CA PHE A 88 44.69 11.00 1.95
C PHE A 88 44.73 10.08 0.73
N GLN A 89 45.84 9.35 0.56
CA GLN A 89 46.00 8.32 -0.46
C GLN A 89 45.48 6.98 0.07
N VAL A 90 44.80 6.21 -0.78
CA VAL A 90 44.38 4.82 -0.50
C VAL A 90 45.19 3.88 -1.40
N PRO A 91 45.83 2.83 -0.87
CA PRO A 91 46.56 1.86 -1.69
C PRO A 91 45.67 1.10 -2.67
N GLY A 92 46.21 0.72 -3.83
CA GLY A 92 45.43 0.18 -4.94
C GLY A 92 44.93 -1.26 -4.76
N ALA A 93 43.79 -1.56 -5.36
CA ALA A 93 43.34 -2.92 -5.69
C ALA A 93 43.79 -3.28 -7.12
N PRO A 94 44.10 -4.55 -7.42
CA PRO A 94 44.59 -4.96 -8.73
C PRO A 94 43.48 -4.89 -9.80
N ARG A 95 43.89 -4.61 -11.04
CA ARG A 95 43.06 -4.83 -12.23
C ARG A 95 43.11 -6.31 -12.59
N ASP A 96 41.97 -6.90 -12.90
CA ASP A 96 41.89 -7.90 -13.97
C ASP A 96 40.50 -7.87 -14.60
N SER A 97 40.45 -7.96 -15.92
CA SER A 97 39.23 -7.79 -16.73
C SER A 97 39.08 -8.96 -17.69
N LYS A 98 37.90 -9.57 -17.75
CA LYS A 98 37.51 -10.49 -18.82
C LYS A 98 36.01 -10.55 -19.01
N ASP A 99 35.60 -10.56 -20.27
CA ASP A 99 34.21 -10.46 -20.70
C ASP A 99 33.41 -11.76 -20.51
N ALA A 100 32.11 -11.61 -20.28
CA ALA A 100 31.14 -12.71 -20.38
C ALA A 100 29.77 -12.17 -20.84
N SER A 101 29.63 -11.89 -22.14
CA SER A 101 28.32 -11.63 -22.74
C SER A 101 27.50 -12.93 -22.76
N SER A 102 26.29 -12.90 -22.21
CA SER A 102 25.28 -13.94 -22.47
C SER A 102 23.86 -13.38 -22.38
N SER A 103 23.00 -13.85 -23.28
CA SER A 103 21.71 -13.24 -23.61
C SER A 103 20.64 -13.37 -22.51
N LEU A 104 19.82 -12.32 -22.36
CA LEU A 104 18.52 -12.41 -21.72
C LEU A 104 17.66 -13.49 -22.40
N ARG A 105 16.90 -14.26 -21.62
CA ARG A 105 15.83 -15.16 -22.10
C ARG A 105 14.50 -14.81 -21.43
N PRO A 106 13.34 -15.02 -22.08
CA PRO A 106 12.04 -14.69 -21.50
C PRO A 106 11.70 -15.57 -20.29
N LEU A 107 11.08 -14.99 -19.27
CA LEU A 107 10.54 -15.70 -18.11
C LEU A 107 9.07 -16.07 -18.34
N SER A 108 8.84 -17.19 -19.01
CA SER A 108 7.52 -17.84 -19.08
C SER A 108 7.70 -19.36 -19.00
N GLY A 109 7.13 -19.99 -17.98
CA GLY A 109 7.17 -21.44 -17.78
C GLY A 109 6.88 -21.84 -16.33
N ASP A 110 5.97 -22.79 -16.15
CA ASP A 110 5.47 -23.22 -14.85
C ASP A 110 6.56 -23.80 -13.95
N ARG A 111 6.94 -23.03 -12.93
CA ARG A 111 7.75 -23.54 -11.82
C ARG A 111 6.83 -24.26 -10.85
N LYS A 112 6.90 -25.60 -10.84
CA LYS A 112 6.35 -26.40 -9.73
C LYS A 112 6.88 -25.85 -8.40
N PRO A 113 6.06 -25.74 -7.35
CA PRO A 113 6.54 -25.29 -6.05
C PRO A 113 7.60 -26.26 -5.53
N PRO A 114 8.72 -25.76 -4.97
CA PRO A 114 9.75 -26.62 -4.42
C PRO A 114 9.30 -27.24 -3.09
N SER A 115 9.98 -28.33 -2.72
CA SER A 115 9.58 -29.25 -1.66
C SER A 115 9.84 -28.75 -0.22
N GLU A 116 9.44 -29.57 0.76
CA GLU A 116 9.73 -29.44 2.21
C GLU A 116 11.23 -29.15 2.52
N SER A 117 12.12 -29.52 1.59
CA SER A 117 13.55 -29.24 1.55
C SER A 117 13.96 -27.81 1.92
N ASP A 118 13.22 -26.80 1.51
CA ASP A 118 13.84 -25.49 1.25
C ASP A 118 14.16 -24.70 2.53
N ILE A 119 13.15 -24.46 3.38
CA ILE A 119 13.38 -23.81 4.68
C ILE A 119 14.29 -24.67 5.58
N VAL A 120 14.28 -25.99 5.38
CA VAL A 120 15.16 -26.96 6.04
C VAL A 120 16.61 -26.87 5.53
N GLN A 121 16.84 -26.50 4.27
CA GLN A 121 18.17 -26.26 3.70
C GLN A 121 18.74 -24.94 4.22
N TYR A 122 17.98 -23.83 4.13
CA TYR A 122 18.38 -22.57 4.78
C TYR A 122 18.68 -22.78 6.27
N ALA A 123 17.87 -23.61 6.94
CA ALA A 123 18.06 -23.96 8.35
C ALA A 123 19.33 -24.75 8.66
N GLN A 124 19.82 -25.59 7.73
CA GLN A 124 21.10 -26.30 7.89
C GLN A 124 22.29 -25.35 7.84
N ASP A 125 22.22 -24.37 6.93
CA ASP A 125 23.36 -23.50 6.60
C ASP A 125 23.41 -22.22 7.47
N ASN A 126 22.28 -21.74 7.99
CA ASN A 126 22.18 -20.40 8.61
C ASN A 126 21.71 -20.36 10.09
N LEU A 127 21.21 -21.45 10.69
CA LEU A 127 20.63 -21.40 12.06
C LEU A 127 21.56 -21.92 13.18
N ASN A 128 21.43 -21.30 14.36
CA ASN A 128 22.09 -21.69 15.60
C ASN A 128 21.60 -23.07 16.07
N ARG A 129 22.32 -24.14 15.72
CA ARG A 129 21.96 -25.51 16.11
C ARG A 129 22.07 -25.74 17.62
N HIS A 130 20.95 -25.56 18.32
CA HIS A 130 20.84 -25.74 19.77
C HIS A 130 21.14 -27.18 20.22
N LYS A 131 21.77 -27.31 21.39
CA LYS A 131 21.94 -28.56 22.15
C LYS A 131 21.43 -28.31 23.57
N ARG A 132 20.55 -29.17 24.09
CA ARG A 132 20.04 -29.13 25.48
C ARG A 132 20.10 -30.55 26.08
N GLY A 133 20.15 -30.63 27.41
CA GLY A 133 20.15 -31.89 28.16
C GLY A 133 21.53 -32.57 28.27
N ILE A 134 21.71 -33.34 29.36
CA ILE A 134 22.96 -34.03 29.72
C ILE A 134 23.41 -35.01 28.61
N PHE A 135 22.46 -35.65 27.93
CA PHE A 135 22.72 -36.61 26.86
C PHE A 135 22.96 -36.00 25.46
N ARG A 136 23.04 -34.66 25.33
CA ARG A 136 23.32 -33.94 24.07
C ARG A 136 22.44 -34.36 22.88
N LYS A 137 21.19 -34.80 23.12
CA LYS A 137 20.27 -35.28 22.07
C LYS A 137 20.12 -34.18 21.01
N LYS A 138 20.37 -34.51 19.74
CA LYS A 138 20.23 -33.55 18.63
C LYS A 138 18.74 -33.22 18.49
N PHE A 139 18.39 -31.94 18.65
CA PHE A 139 17.07 -31.43 18.25
C PHE A 139 16.94 -31.58 16.73
N SER A 140 15.81 -32.06 16.22
CA SER A 140 15.59 -32.13 14.77
C SER A 140 15.36 -30.73 14.20
N LEU A 141 15.48 -30.61 12.87
CA LEU A 141 15.18 -29.35 12.19
C LEU A 141 13.68 -29.04 12.25
N ARG A 142 12.81 -30.07 12.30
CA ARG A 142 11.38 -29.89 12.59
C ARG A 142 11.18 -29.32 13.98
N ASP A 143 11.66 -29.97 15.05
CA ASP A 143 11.50 -29.47 16.44
C ASP A 143 11.99 -28.01 16.60
N MET A 144 13.03 -27.62 15.86
CA MET A 144 13.58 -26.26 15.85
C MET A 144 12.66 -25.25 15.16
N LEU A 145 11.93 -25.68 14.13
CA LEU A 145 11.02 -24.88 13.32
C LEU A 145 9.53 -25.06 13.71
N SER A 146 9.18 -25.91 14.68
CA SER A 146 7.84 -26.04 15.25
C SER A 146 7.58 -25.06 16.40
N TRP A 147 6.30 -24.78 16.68
CA TRP A 147 5.83 -23.85 17.70
C TRP A 147 6.39 -24.13 19.10
N SER A 148 6.59 -23.07 19.89
CA SER A 148 7.13 -23.18 21.23
C SER A 148 6.54 -22.19 22.23
N LYS A 149 6.06 -22.74 23.35
CA LYS A 149 5.69 -22.00 24.56
C LYS A 149 6.91 -21.35 25.25
N ASP A 150 8.08 -21.97 25.14
CA ASP A 150 9.30 -21.52 25.82
C ASP A 150 10.01 -20.39 25.04
N PRO A 151 10.41 -19.29 25.70
CA PRO A 151 11.22 -18.24 25.07
C PRO A 151 12.58 -18.75 24.59
N ILE A 152 13.03 -18.26 23.43
CA ILE A 152 14.40 -18.52 22.98
C ILE A 152 15.44 -17.81 23.86
N HIS A 153 16.60 -18.43 24.01
CA HIS A 153 17.75 -17.89 24.78
C HIS A 153 18.96 -17.54 23.89
N LYS A 154 18.84 -17.74 22.59
CA LYS A 154 19.75 -17.31 21.51
C LYS A 154 18.89 -17.01 20.28
N PRO A 155 19.37 -16.20 19.31
CA PRO A 155 18.70 -16.05 18.02
C PRO A 155 18.52 -17.39 17.31
N MET A 156 17.60 -17.46 16.37
CA MET A 156 17.51 -18.55 15.43
C MET A 156 18.66 -18.47 14.42
N ILE A 157 18.94 -17.32 13.80
CA ILE A 157 20.00 -17.13 12.81
C ILE A 157 21.38 -16.95 13.46
N MET A 158 22.43 -17.53 12.87
CA MET A 158 23.80 -17.38 13.36
C MET A 158 24.29 -15.94 13.25
N THR A 159 24.71 -15.35 14.38
CA THR A 159 25.31 -14.01 14.42
C THR A 159 26.39 -13.91 15.49
N THR A 160 27.42 -13.09 15.25
CA THR A 160 28.47 -12.78 16.22
C THR A 160 28.08 -11.62 17.14
N ASP A 161 27.29 -10.66 16.67
CA ASP A 161 26.90 -9.45 17.40
C ASP A 161 26.14 -9.77 18.71
N LYS A 162 26.45 -9.01 19.76
CA LYS A 162 25.81 -9.06 21.07
C LYS A 162 24.50 -8.26 21.10
N SER A 163 24.37 -7.18 20.32
CA SER A 163 23.13 -6.37 20.25
C SER A 163 22.02 -7.17 19.58
N LEU A 164 22.24 -7.67 18.36
CA LEU A 164 21.28 -8.53 17.66
C LEU A 164 20.88 -9.78 18.48
N LYS A 165 21.78 -10.33 19.31
CA LYS A 165 21.45 -11.45 20.24
C LYS A 165 20.40 -11.08 21.28
N GLN A 166 20.53 -9.91 21.89
CA GLN A 166 19.57 -9.42 22.88
C GLN A 166 18.24 -9.05 22.22
N ASP A 167 18.28 -8.36 21.08
CA ASP A 167 17.08 -7.98 20.35
C ASP A 167 16.31 -9.19 19.82
N ALA A 168 16.96 -10.17 19.20
CA ALA A 168 16.28 -11.39 18.72
C ALA A 168 15.55 -12.15 19.84
N CYS A 169 16.19 -12.28 21.02
CA CYS A 169 15.58 -12.92 22.18
C CYS A 169 14.45 -12.07 22.81
N GLN A 170 14.43 -10.75 22.57
CA GLN A 170 13.34 -9.86 22.98
C GLN A 170 12.19 -9.87 21.95
N LEU A 171 12.52 -9.90 20.67
CA LEU A 171 11.61 -10.01 19.54
C LEU A 171 10.71 -11.23 19.67
N PHE A 172 11.29 -12.39 20.02
CA PHE A 172 10.51 -13.62 20.26
C PHE A 172 9.47 -13.46 21.38
N LYS A 173 9.79 -12.70 22.43
CA LYS A 173 8.82 -12.41 23.52
C LYS A 173 7.71 -11.46 23.06
N LEU A 174 7.98 -10.58 22.10
CA LEU A 174 6.99 -9.68 21.50
C LEU A 174 6.08 -10.45 20.54
N ILE A 175 6.64 -11.35 19.71
CA ILE A 175 5.86 -12.29 18.87
C ILE A 175 4.93 -13.12 19.77
N GLN A 176 5.47 -13.75 20.82
CA GLN A 176 4.66 -14.47 21.82
C GLN A 176 3.61 -13.57 22.51
N ALA A 177 3.89 -12.29 22.74
CA ALA A 177 2.94 -11.35 23.33
C ALA A 177 1.80 -10.99 22.37
N TYR A 178 2.10 -10.85 21.07
CA TYR A 178 1.11 -10.58 20.03
C TYR A 178 0.20 -11.79 19.80
N MET A 179 0.76 -13.00 19.77
CA MET A 179 0.06 -14.27 19.50
C MET A 179 -0.76 -14.83 20.69
N GLY A 180 -0.84 -14.10 21.81
CA GLY A 180 -1.52 -14.61 23.01
C GLY A 180 -0.81 -15.79 23.69
N ASP A 181 0.47 -16.01 23.41
CA ASP A 181 1.31 -17.03 24.05
C ASP A 181 1.86 -16.55 25.41
N ARG A 182 1.94 -15.22 25.59
CA ARG A 182 2.62 -14.56 26.70
C ARG A 182 1.85 -13.36 27.21
N LYS A 183 1.61 -13.29 28.52
CA LYS A 183 1.05 -12.09 29.16
C LYS A 183 1.97 -10.87 28.93
N TRP A 184 1.37 -9.77 28.47
CA TRP A 184 2.04 -8.50 28.20
C TRP A 184 1.17 -7.34 28.68
N LYS A 185 1.76 -6.15 28.87
CA LYS A 185 1.04 -4.96 29.41
C LYS A 185 0.47 -4.04 28.32
N THR A 186 1.02 -4.09 27.11
CA THR A 186 0.66 -3.20 26.01
C THR A 186 -0.37 -3.86 25.08
N ALA A 187 -1.28 -3.07 24.51
CA ALA A 187 -2.28 -3.56 23.55
C ALA A 187 -1.62 -4.16 22.27
N PRO A 188 -2.25 -5.15 21.59
CA PRO A 188 -1.63 -5.88 20.49
C PRO A 188 -1.07 -5.01 19.35
N GLY A 189 -1.79 -3.98 18.89
CA GLY A 189 -1.30 -3.07 17.84
C GLY A 189 0.00 -2.35 18.22
N GLN A 190 0.18 -1.99 19.49
CA GLN A 190 1.43 -1.42 20.00
C GLN A 190 2.57 -2.45 20.13
N VAL A 191 2.25 -3.74 20.33
CA VAL A 191 3.24 -4.83 20.28
C VAL A 191 3.71 -5.05 18.84
N ALA A 192 2.79 -5.08 17.87
CA ALA A 192 3.12 -5.11 16.45
C ALA A 192 3.95 -3.87 16.03
N LEU A 193 3.66 -2.69 16.59
CA LEU A 193 4.43 -1.47 16.32
C LEU A 193 5.89 -1.52 16.86
N ASP A 194 6.13 -2.12 18.04
CA ASP A 194 7.49 -2.35 18.54
C ASP A 194 8.24 -3.35 17.64
N ILE A 195 7.60 -4.46 17.28
CA ILE A 195 8.14 -5.46 16.34
C ILE A 195 8.50 -4.82 14.99
N ALA A 196 7.58 -4.04 14.41
CA ALA A 196 7.78 -3.35 13.15
C ALA A 196 8.88 -2.28 13.23
N THR A 197 8.93 -1.51 14.34
CA THR A 197 9.99 -0.51 14.56
C THR A 197 11.37 -1.16 14.67
N ARG A 198 11.48 -2.37 15.24
CA ARG A 198 12.74 -3.15 15.29
C ARG A 198 13.15 -3.66 13.92
N GLY A 199 12.23 -4.29 13.17
CA GLY A 199 12.51 -4.77 11.80
C GLY A 199 12.84 -3.63 10.83
N TRP A 200 12.22 -2.46 11.01
CA TRP A 200 12.57 -1.24 10.30
C TRP A 200 14.01 -0.78 10.64
N SER A 201 14.28 -0.48 11.91
CA SER A 201 15.52 0.17 12.36
C SER A 201 16.77 -0.72 12.33
N LYS A 202 16.61 -2.05 12.41
CA LYS A 202 17.72 -3.01 12.33
C LYS A 202 17.42 -4.07 11.27
N GLN A 203 17.85 -3.82 10.03
CA GLN A 203 17.55 -4.70 8.89
C GLN A 203 18.00 -6.16 9.12
N ALA A 204 19.10 -6.37 9.85
CA ALA A 204 19.60 -7.70 10.24
C ALA A 204 18.67 -8.48 11.19
N LEU A 205 17.60 -7.88 11.72
CA LEU A 205 16.54 -8.58 12.45
C LEU A 205 15.36 -9.03 11.57
N ARG A 206 15.31 -8.67 10.28
CA ARG A 206 14.14 -8.98 9.43
C ARG A 206 14.01 -10.48 9.16
N ASP A 207 15.09 -11.14 8.77
CA ASP A 207 15.07 -12.58 8.52
C ASP A 207 14.88 -13.37 9.84
N GLU A 208 15.45 -12.87 10.94
CA GLU A 208 15.25 -13.39 12.29
C GLU A 208 13.78 -13.27 12.74
N LEU A 209 13.12 -12.14 12.44
CA LEU A 209 11.69 -11.94 12.68
C LEU A 209 10.87 -12.97 11.91
N TYR A 210 11.09 -13.08 10.60
CA TYR A 210 10.29 -13.95 9.76
C TYR A 210 10.50 -15.44 10.07
N ILE A 211 11.72 -15.91 10.36
CA ILE A 211 11.94 -17.30 10.78
C ILE A 211 11.36 -17.59 12.18
N GLN A 212 11.37 -16.61 13.10
CA GLN A 212 10.69 -16.74 14.40
C GLN A 212 9.17 -16.82 14.26
N ILE A 213 8.56 -16.09 13.33
CA ILE A 213 7.11 -16.19 13.06
C ILE A 213 6.81 -17.54 12.39
N CYS A 214 7.54 -17.94 11.34
CA CYS A 214 7.39 -19.26 10.71
C CYS A 214 7.50 -20.40 11.74
N ARG A 215 8.38 -20.24 12.73
CA ARG A 215 8.49 -21.17 13.85
C ARG A 215 7.22 -21.24 14.69
N GLN A 216 6.66 -20.09 15.05
CA GLN A 216 5.45 -20.04 15.88
C GLN A 216 4.15 -20.34 15.12
N THR A 217 4.15 -20.39 13.77
CA THR A 217 3.01 -20.84 12.97
C THR A 217 3.07 -22.33 12.60
N THR A 218 4.25 -22.94 12.51
CA THR A 218 4.40 -24.37 12.19
C THR A 218 4.04 -25.26 13.38
N ASP A 219 3.24 -26.32 13.15
CA ASP A 219 2.79 -27.27 14.19
C ASP A 219 2.13 -26.56 15.42
N ASN A 220 1.52 -25.38 15.27
CA ASN A 220 0.95 -24.62 16.40
C ASN A 220 -0.39 -25.22 16.87
N PRO A 221 -0.49 -25.70 18.13
CA PRO A 221 -1.68 -26.39 18.63
C PRO A 221 -2.84 -25.45 19.05
N ARG A 222 -2.71 -24.12 18.86
CA ARG A 222 -3.77 -23.15 19.20
C ARG A 222 -4.10 -22.28 17.99
N GLN A 223 -5.32 -22.48 17.45
CA GLN A 223 -5.82 -21.78 16.27
C GLN A 223 -5.77 -20.24 16.38
N GLU A 224 -6.15 -19.66 17.52
CA GLU A 224 -6.06 -18.21 17.76
C GLU A 224 -4.60 -17.70 17.66
N SER A 225 -3.66 -18.43 18.27
CA SER A 225 -2.23 -18.10 18.23
C SER A 225 -1.68 -18.23 16.80
N LEU A 226 -2.02 -19.31 16.09
CA LEU A 226 -1.69 -19.53 14.69
C LEU A 226 -2.14 -18.35 13.80
N LEU A 227 -3.42 -17.96 13.89
CA LEU A 227 -4.01 -16.85 13.14
C LEU A 227 -3.29 -15.53 13.43
N LEU A 228 -3.00 -15.21 14.70
CA LEU A 228 -2.26 -14.01 15.08
C LEU A 228 -0.79 -14.03 14.62
N GLY A 229 -0.17 -15.20 14.49
CA GLY A 229 1.16 -15.35 13.90
C GLY A 229 1.17 -15.01 12.41
N TRP A 230 0.18 -15.51 11.68
CA TRP A 230 -0.02 -15.18 10.27
C TRP A 230 -0.43 -13.72 10.03
N GLU A 231 -1.27 -13.15 10.91
CA GLU A 231 -1.61 -11.72 10.92
C GLU A 231 -0.34 -10.86 11.08
N LEU A 232 0.53 -11.21 12.03
CA LEU A 232 1.80 -10.52 12.26
C LEU A 232 2.76 -10.64 11.06
N MET A 233 2.84 -11.82 10.42
CA MET A 233 3.65 -12.01 9.22
C MET A 233 3.20 -11.07 8.09
N ALA A 234 1.89 -11.03 7.82
CA ALA A 234 1.31 -10.18 6.81
C ALA A 234 1.54 -8.69 7.12
N ILE A 235 1.32 -8.26 8.38
CA ILE A 235 1.56 -6.88 8.84
C ILE A 235 3.00 -6.46 8.54
N CYS A 236 3.98 -7.27 8.95
CA CYS A 236 5.40 -6.96 8.75
C CYS A 236 5.80 -6.92 7.27
N LEU A 237 5.31 -7.86 6.45
CA LEU A 237 5.55 -7.89 5.00
C LEU A 237 4.93 -6.68 4.26
N GLY A 238 3.88 -6.07 4.83
CA GLY A 238 3.35 -4.80 4.34
C GLY A 238 4.35 -3.64 4.47
N LEU A 239 5.17 -3.66 5.53
CA LEU A 239 6.04 -2.56 5.95
C LEU A 239 7.49 -2.70 5.46
N PHE A 240 8.05 -3.91 5.46
CA PHE A 240 9.41 -4.18 4.97
C PHE A 240 9.60 -5.62 4.46
N PRO A 241 10.36 -5.84 3.37
CA PRO A 241 10.65 -7.17 2.87
C PRO A 241 11.71 -7.90 3.73
N PRO A 242 11.78 -9.25 3.66
CA PRO A 242 12.97 -10.02 4.06
C PRO A 242 14.20 -9.65 3.20
N SER A 243 15.38 -10.19 3.53
CA SER A 243 16.53 -10.09 2.64
C SER A 243 16.30 -10.86 1.32
N ALA A 244 16.98 -10.46 0.26
CA ALA A 244 16.94 -11.19 -1.02
C ALA A 244 17.42 -12.65 -0.89
N THR A 245 18.28 -12.94 0.08
CA THR A 245 18.77 -14.30 0.38
C THR A 245 17.72 -15.15 1.10
N PHE A 246 16.98 -14.58 2.07
CA PHE A 246 15.97 -15.34 2.82
C PHE A 246 14.62 -15.44 2.07
N ARG A 247 14.30 -14.46 1.21
CA ARG A 247 13.02 -14.35 0.52
C ARG A 247 12.50 -15.64 -0.13
N PRO A 248 13.28 -16.41 -0.93
CA PRO A 248 12.75 -17.62 -1.60
C PRO A 248 12.25 -18.69 -0.63
N TYR A 249 12.89 -18.79 0.55
CA TYR A 249 12.50 -19.73 1.60
C TYR A 249 11.20 -19.32 2.29
N LEU A 250 10.99 -18.01 2.47
CA LEU A 250 9.74 -17.47 3.00
C LEU A 250 8.60 -17.57 1.97
N GLU A 251 8.88 -17.37 0.68
CA GLU A 251 7.92 -17.60 -0.41
C GLU A 251 7.49 -19.07 -0.49
N SER A 252 8.44 -20.02 -0.42
CA SER A 252 8.17 -21.46 -0.32
C SER A 252 7.41 -21.84 0.96
N TYR A 253 7.63 -21.16 2.08
CA TYR A 253 6.84 -21.34 3.30
C TYR A 253 5.39 -20.85 3.11
N VAL A 254 5.22 -19.61 2.65
CA VAL A 254 3.91 -18.97 2.49
C VAL A 254 3.04 -19.71 1.46
N GLN A 255 3.58 -20.05 0.30
CA GLN A 255 2.82 -20.70 -0.77
C GLN A 255 2.28 -22.09 -0.37
N ARG A 256 2.93 -22.80 0.56
CA ARG A 256 2.44 -24.10 1.05
C ARG A 256 1.20 -24.01 1.94
N HIS A 257 0.99 -22.89 2.63
CA HIS A 257 -0.16 -22.67 3.51
C HIS A 257 -1.27 -21.84 2.83
N ARG A 258 -1.11 -21.49 1.54
CA ARG A 258 -2.04 -20.64 0.79
C ARG A 258 -3.42 -21.27 0.56
N GLU A 259 -3.50 -22.60 0.66
CA GLU A 259 -4.72 -23.40 0.54
C GLU A 259 -5.01 -24.19 1.84
N GLU A 260 -4.35 -23.84 2.95
CA GLU A 260 -4.46 -24.56 4.23
C GLU A 260 -5.40 -23.83 5.21
N PRO A 261 -6.56 -24.40 5.58
CA PRO A 261 -7.44 -23.78 6.56
C PRO A 261 -6.83 -23.79 7.96
N PRO A 262 -6.95 -22.71 8.76
CA PRO A 262 -7.73 -21.48 8.52
C PRO A 262 -6.86 -20.27 8.15
N VAL A 263 -5.74 -20.47 7.43
CA VAL A 263 -4.71 -19.45 7.21
C VAL A 263 -4.60 -18.95 5.76
N GLU A 264 -5.50 -19.40 4.89
CA GLU A 264 -5.51 -19.19 3.43
C GLU A 264 -5.44 -17.70 3.08
N ALA A 265 -6.31 -16.89 3.68
CA ALA A 265 -6.40 -15.45 3.43
C ALA A 265 -5.14 -14.69 3.87
N TYR A 266 -4.56 -15.08 5.01
CA TYR A 266 -3.31 -14.49 5.50
C TYR A 266 -2.11 -14.90 4.64
N ALA A 267 -2.02 -16.18 4.25
CA ALA A 267 -0.97 -16.69 3.40
C ALA A 267 -1.05 -16.06 1.98
N ALA A 268 -2.25 -15.87 1.42
CA ALA A 268 -2.46 -15.13 0.18
C ALA A 268 -1.99 -13.66 0.30
N ALA A 269 -2.34 -12.97 1.40
CA ALA A 269 -1.85 -11.62 1.66
C ALA A 269 -0.32 -11.56 1.83
N CYS A 270 0.29 -12.55 2.48
CA CYS A 270 1.75 -12.69 2.56
C CYS A 270 2.39 -12.89 1.18
N SER A 271 1.82 -13.74 0.31
CA SER A 271 2.31 -14.00 -1.05
C SER A 271 2.36 -12.72 -1.87
N GLN A 272 1.23 -12.02 -1.95
CA GLN A 272 1.11 -10.75 -2.68
C GLN A 272 2.09 -9.69 -2.14
N ARG A 273 2.29 -9.63 -0.81
CA ARG A 273 3.23 -8.67 -0.19
C ARG A 273 4.70 -9.03 -0.46
N LEU A 274 5.07 -10.31 -0.56
CA LEU A 274 6.39 -10.78 -0.98
C LEU A 274 6.65 -10.48 -2.47
N GLU A 275 5.68 -10.77 -3.34
CA GLU A 275 5.74 -10.50 -4.78
C GLU A 275 5.89 -8.99 -5.07
N ARG A 276 5.15 -8.13 -4.37
CA ARG A 276 5.34 -6.67 -4.44
C ARG A 276 6.67 -6.21 -3.85
N GLY A 277 7.10 -6.81 -2.73
CA GLY A 277 8.38 -6.53 -2.08
C GLY A 277 9.60 -6.85 -2.96
N ALA A 278 9.46 -7.78 -3.90
CA ALA A 278 10.46 -8.10 -4.92
C ALA A 278 10.76 -6.93 -5.87
N GLN A 279 9.70 -6.21 -6.25
CA GLN A 279 9.72 -5.22 -7.33
C GLN A 279 10.03 -3.81 -6.78
N SER A 280 9.49 -3.47 -5.60
CA SER A 280 9.69 -2.17 -4.93
C SER A 280 10.96 -2.11 -4.07
N GLY A 281 12.07 -2.68 -4.55
CA GLY A 281 13.33 -2.79 -3.82
C GLY A 281 13.81 -1.45 -3.22
N ALA A 282 14.38 -1.52 -2.01
CA ALA A 282 14.86 -0.39 -1.19
C ALA A 282 13.84 0.69 -0.78
N LYS A 283 12.73 0.89 -1.51
CA LYS A 283 11.78 2.01 -1.28
C LYS A 283 10.75 1.75 -0.17
N ARG A 284 10.46 0.49 0.19
CA ARG A 284 9.66 0.14 1.40
C ARG A 284 10.54 0.11 2.65
N GLY A 285 10.05 0.71 3.74
CA GLY A 285 10.79 0.85 5.00
C GLY A 285 11.73 2.07 5.07
N LEU A 286 11.54 3.10 4.23
CA LEU A 286 12.27 4.36 4.34
C LEU A 286 11.80 5.23 5.52
N ARG A 287 10.50 5.19 5.85
CA ARG A 287 9.93 5.88 7.02
C ARG A 287 9.78 4.93 8.21
N ARG A 288 9.84 5.48 9.43
CA ARG A 288 9.54 4.75 10.67
C ARG A 288 8.05 4.36 10.69
N PRO A 289 7.70 3.08 10.95
CA PRO A 289 6.31 2.66 11.08
C PRO A 289 5.51 3.47 12.10
N THR A 290 4.24 3.78 11.78
CA THR A 290 3.23 4.31 12.71
C THR A 290 2.24 3.23 13.15
N LEU A 291 1.45 3.51 14.20
CA LEU A 291 0.33 2.62 14.58
C LEU A 291 -0.71 2.53 13.46
N GLU A 292 -0.98 3.65 12.79
CA GLU A 292 -1.90 3.73 11.66
C GLU A 292 -1.44 2.84 10.49
N GLU A 293 -0.15 2.84 10.14
CA GLU A 293 0.40 1.94 9.12
C GLU A 293 0.29 0.46 9.52
N VAL A 294 0.37 0.14 10.81
CA VAL A 294 0.13 -1.22 11.34
C VAL A 294 -1.34 -1.61 11.20
N ASP A 295 -2.27 -0.75 11.61
CA ASP A 295 -3.71 -1.03 11.57
C ASP A 295 -4.26 -1.04 10.13
N GLN A 296 -3.77 -0.17 9.23
CA GLN A 296 -4.03 -0.25 7.79
C GLN A 296 -3.46 -1.56 7.20
N SER A 297 -2.20 -1.89 7.49
CA SER A 297 -1.55 -3.12 7.00
C SER A 297 -2.29 -4.39 7.46
N ARG A 298 -2.90 -4.35 8.65
CA ARG A 298 -3.77 -5.39 9.21
C ARG A 298 -5.14 -5.44 8.51
N ALA A 299 -5.81 -4.29 8.35
CA ALA A 299 -7.11 -4.22 7.68
C ALA A 299 -7.04 -4.72 6.22
N HIS A 300 -5.95 -4.39 5.52
CA HIS A 300 -5.68 -4.80 4.13
C HIS A 300 -5.26 -6.28 3.98
N ILE A 301 -5.47 -7.12 4.99
CA ILE A 301 -5.45 -8.58 4.85
C ILE A 301 -6.81 -9.07 4.32
N PHE A 302 -7.91 -8.45 4.79
CA PHE A 302 -9.29 -8.85 4.48
C PHE A 302 -10.08 -7.80 3.68
N ARG A 303 -9.61 -6.55 3.64
CA ARG A 303 -10.23 -5.45 2.90
C ARG A 303 -9.21 -4.85 1.93
N PRO A 304 -9.10 -5.36 0.69
CA PRO A 304 -8.18 -4.79 -0.30
C PRO A 304 -8.52 -3.32 -0.59
N SER A 305 -7.52 -2.45 -0.46
CA SER A 305 -7.63 -1.02 -0.77
C SER A 305 -7.64 -0.76 -2.29
N MET A 306 -8.27 0.33 -2.71
CA MET A 306 -8.21 0.87 -4.06
C MET A 306 -6.92 1.69 -4.29
N PHE A 307 -6.13 1.93 -3.25
CA PHE A 307 -4.83 2.62 -3.26
C PHE A 307 -3.69 1.60 -3.02
N GLY A 308 -2.44 1.88 -3.42
CA GLY A 308 -1.30 0.99 -3.15
C GLY A 308 -1.21 -0.30 -3.98
N ASN A 309 -2.06 -0.45 -5.00
CA ASN A 309 -2.24 -1.65 -5.84
C ASN A 309 -1.86 -1.37 -7.31
N THR A 310 -1.74 -2.40 -8.17
CA THR A 310 -1.62 -2.19 -9.63
C THR A 310 -2.96 -1.76 -10.24
N LEU A 311 -2.95 -1.28 -11.49
CA LEU A 311 -4.20 -0.95 -12.19
C LEU A 311 -5.04 -2.22 -12.40
N GLU A 312 -4.41 -3.35 -12.72
CA GLU A 312 -5.06 -4.65 -12.94
C GLU A 312 -5.75 -5.15 -11.67
N GLU A 313 -5.13 -4.96 -10.50
CA GLU A 313 -5.72 -5.28 -9.19
C GLU A 313 -6.91 -4.36 -8.89
N VAL A 314 -6.79 -3.05 -9.10
CA VAL A 314 -7.90 -2.10 -8.92
C VAL A 314 -9.08 -2.43 -9.86
N MET A 315 -8.80 -2.78 -11.12
CA MET A 315 -9.80 -3.23 -12.08
C MET A 315 -10.39 -4.61 -11.72
N ALA A 316 -9.67 -5.45 -10.98
CA ALA A 316 -10.19 -6.72 -10.47
C ALA A 316 -11.13 -6.50 -9.28
N LEU A 317 -10.74 -5.67 -8.30
CA LEU A 317 -11.55 -5.35 -7.12
C LEU A 317 -12.87 -4.69 -7.49
N GLN A 318 -12.88 -3.79 -8.48
CA GLN A 318 -14.12 -3.14 -8.92
C GLN A 318 -15.03 -4.03 -9.77
N ARG A 319 -14.56 -5.20 -10.25
CA ARG A 319 -15.25 -5.97 -11.30
C ARG A 319 -16.63 -6.44 -10.87
N GLU A 320 -16.82 -6.78 -9.60
CA GLU A 320 -18.11 -7.25 -9.08
C GLU A 320 -19.16 -6.11 -9.05
N ARG A 321 -18.73 -4.89 -8.70
CA ARG A 321 -19.62 -3.72 -8.56
C ARG A 321 -19.80 -2.93 -9.85
N PHE A 322 -18.78 -2.90 -10.70
CA PHE A 322 -18.71 -2.11 -11.93
C PHE A 322 -18.17 -2.93 -13.13
N PRO A 323 -18.78 -4.08 -13.48
CA PRO A 323 -18.24 -5.05 -14.45
C PRO A 323 -18.06 -4.52 -15.88
N ARG A 324 -18.68 -3.38 -16.20
CA ARG A 324 -18.60 -2.73 -17.53
C ARG A 324 -17.61 -1.56 -17.59
N ARG A 325 -17.09 -1.07 -16.46
CA ARG A 325 -16.14 0.07 -16.46
C ARG A 325 -14.80 -0.38 -17.05
N CYS A 326 -14.31 0.39 -18.03
CA CYS A 326 -13.00 0.23 -18.65
C CYS A 326 -11.93 1.09 -17.97
N LEU A 327 -12.30 1.95 -17.02
CA LEU A 327 -11.40 2.75 -16.20
C LEU A 327 -11.57 2.46 -14.70
N PRO A 328 -10.55 2.72 -13.88
CA PRO A 328 -10.67 2.67 -12.43
C PRO A 328 -11.78 3.58 -11.91
N TRP A 329 -12.67 3.02 -11.09
CA TRP A 329 -13.76 3.74 -10.43
C TRP A 329 -13.23 4.90 -9.58
N VAL A 330 -12.16 4.66 -8.82
CA VAL A 330 -11.48 5.69 -8.02
C VAL A 330 -10.94 6.85 -8.86
N GLN A 331 -10.40 6.58 -10.06
CA GLN A 331 -9.95 7.62 -10.99
C GLN A 331 -11.12 8.48 -11.46
N THR A 332 -12.12 7.83 -12.04
CA THR A 332 -13.28 8.46 -12.67
C THR A 332 -14.10 9.24 -11.64
N THR A 333 -14.44 8.64 -10.51
CA THR A 333 -15.21 9.29 -9.43
C THR A 333 -14.48 10.46 -8.76
N LEU A 334 -13.14 10.45 -8.67
CA LEU A 334 -12.39 11.62 -8.19
C LEU A 334 -12.33 12.75 -9.23
N SER A 335 -12.13 12.42 -10.51
CA SER A 335 -12.18 13.41 -11.60
C SER A 335 -13.58 14.05 -11.74
N GLU A 336 -14.63 13.23 -11.69
CA GLU A 336 -16.04 13.67 -11.68
C GLU A 336 -16.32 14.60 -10.48
N ALA A 337 -15.80 14.29 -9.29
CA ALA A 337 -15.94 15.14 -8.11
C ALA A 337 -15.28 16.52 -8.29
N VAL A 338 -14.06 16.58 -8.84
CA VAL A 338 -13.37 17.86 -9.10
C VAL A 338 -14.16 18.74 -10.09
N LEU A 339 -14.72 18.16 -11.16
CA LEU A 339 -15.52 18.93 -12.13
C LEU A 339 -16.86 19.39 -11.53
N ARG A 340 -17.55 18.52 -10.78
CA ARG A 340 -18.81 18.85 -10.09
C ARG A 340 -18.64 19.97 -9.07
N LEU A 341 -17.50 20.03 -8.39
CA LEU A 341 -17.12 21.08 -7.44
C LEU A 341 -16.47 22.30 -8.11
N GLN A 342 -16.76 22.54 -9.40
CA GLN A 342 -16.32 23.70 -10.16
C GLN A 342 -14.79 23.89 -10.24
N GLY A 343 -14.01 22.81 -10.11
CA GLY A 343 -12.55 22.86 -10.14
C GLY A 343 -11.94 23.51 -11.39
N ALA A 344 -12.67 23.53 -12.51
CA ALA A 344 -12.30 24.24 -13.74
C ALA A 344 -12.36 25.78 -13.64
N GLN A 345 -12.90 26.31 -12.54
CA GLN A 345 -12.95 27.74 -12.21
C GLN A 345 -12.12 28.07 -10.95
N THR A 346 -11.67 27.07 -10.19
CA THR A 346 -10.94 27.25 -8.92
C THR A 346 -9.47 27.63 -9.12
N GLU A 347 -9.02 28.75 -8.55
CA GLU A 347 -7.61 29.13 -8.59
C GLU A 347 -6.71 28.08 -7.94
N GLY A 348 -5.67 27.65 -8.66
CA GLY A 348 -4.65 26.74 -8.17
C GLY A 348 -5.12 25.31 -7.97
N ILE A 349 -6.18 24.85 -8.65
CA ILE A 349 -6.56 23.43 -8.65
C ILE A 349 -5.36 22.52 -8.98
N PHE A 350 -5.21 21.39 -8.29
CA PHE A 350 -4.01 20.52 -8.26
C PHE A 350 -2.70 21.15 -7.72
N ARG A 351 -2.52 22.47 -7.72
CA ARG A 351 -1.35 23.16 -7.12
C ARG A 351 -1.51 23.38 -5.62
N VAL A 352 -2.64 23.93 -5.20
CA VAL A 352 -3.05 24.07 -3.80
C VAL A 352 -3.49 22.69 -3.29
N PRO A 353 -3.05 22.26 -2.09
CA PRO A 353 -3.56 21.05 -1.45
C PRO A 353 -4.89 21.34 -0.74
N GLY A 354 -5.87 20.44 -0.90
CA GLY A 354 -7.01 20.38 0.04
C GLY A 354 -6.57 19.88 1.41
N ASP A 355 -7.44 20.03 2.41
CA ASP A 355 -7.15 19.64 3.79
C ASP A 355 -6.72 18.17 3.93
N ILE A 356 -5.73 17.92 4.81
CA ILE A 356 -5.12 16.59 4.93
C ILE A 356 -6.02 15.57 5.62
N ASP A 357 -6.82 15.99 6.61
CA ASP A 357 -7.72 15.12 7.33
C ASP A 357 -8.98 14.83 6.50
N GLU A 358 -9.47 15.80 5.72
CA GLU A 358 -10.50 15.55 4.69
C GLU A 358 -10.01 14.61 3.57
N VAL A 359 -8.77 14.77 3.09
CA VAL A 359 -8.16 13.86 2.10
C VAL A 359 -8.03 12.43 2.65
N ASN A 360 -7.61 12.28 3.90
CA ASN A 360 -7.50 10.97 4.57
C ASN A 360 -8.88 10.34 4.82
N ALA A 361 -9.86 11.13 5.29
CA ALA A 361 -11.24 10.67 5.45
C ALA A 361 -11.86 10.23 4.12
N LEU A 362 -11.62 10.98 3.04
CA LEU A 362 -12.09 10.61 1.70
C LEU A 362 -11.41 9.33 1.18
N LYS A 363 -10.12 9.12 1.46
CA LYS A 363 -9.41 7.87 1.14
C LYS A 363 -10.08 6.66 1.80
N LEU A 364 -10.32 6.75 3.11
CA LEU A 364 -10.96 5.69 3.90
C LEU A 364 -12.40 5.41 3.46
N ARG A 365 -13.12 6.41 2.95
CA ARG A 365 -14.47 6.25 2.38
C ARG A 365 -14.46 5.53 1.03
N LEU A 366 -13.53 5.87 0.14
CA LEU A 366 -13.41 5.21 -1.16
C LEU A 366 -12.96 3.75 -1.02
N ASP A 367 -12.09 3.42 -0.05
CA ASP A 367 -11.76 2.04 0.31
C ASP A 367 -12.93 1.25 0.91
N GLN A 368 -13.96 1.95 1.40
CA GLN A 368 -15.25 1.37 1.83
C GLN A 368 -16.33 1.44 0.74
N TRP A 369 -15.96 1.71 -0.52
CA TRP A 369 -16.86 1.84 -1.67
C TRP A 369 -17.93 2.94 -1.55
N GLN A 370 -17.73 3.91 -0.66
CA GLN A 370 -18.68 4.99 -0.38
C GLN A 370 -18.56 6.14 -1.40
N GLY A 371 -19.60 6.96 -1.49
CA GLY A 371 -19.69 8.08 -2.44
C GLY A 371 -18.91 9.34 -2.03
N VAL A 372 -18.80 10.26 -2.99
CA VAL A 372 -18.06 11.54 -2.92
C VAL A 372 -18.96 12.74 -2.63
N ASP A 373 -20.21 12.50 -2.23
CA ASP A 373 -21.32 13.43 -2.45
C ASP A 373 -21.40 14.55 -1.40
N THR A 374 -20.71 14.37 -0.28
CA THR A 374 -20.62 15.35 0.83
C THR A 374 -19.43 16.29 0.72
N LEU A 375 -18.64 16.23 -0.37
CA LEU A 375 -17.48 17.10 -0.56
C LEU A 375 -17.91 18.51 -0.97
N VAL A 376 -17.17 19.51 -0.51
CA VAL A 376 -17.37 20.93 -0.86
C VAL A 376 -16.12 21.59 -1.44
N ASP A 377 -14.92 21.25 -0.94
CA ASP A 377 -13.66 21.73 -1.49
C ASP A 377 -13.21 20.86 -2.70
N PRO A 378 -13.03 21.42 -3.92
CA PRO A 378 -12.45 20.70 -5.05
C PRO A 378 -10.96 20.35 -4.87
N HIS A 379 -10.22 21.03 -3.98
CA HIS A 379 -8.81 20.71 -3.74
C HIS A 379 -8.63 19.37 -2.99
N VAL A 380 -9.61 18.91 -2.21
CA VAL A 380 -9.60 17.59 -1.52
C VAL A 380 -9.58 16.42 -2.52
N PRO A 381 -10.57 16.23 -3.43
CA PRO A 381 -10.51 15.17 -4.43
C PRO A 381 -9.35 15.36 -5.43
N ALA A 382 -8.94 16.60 -5.72
CA ALA A 382 -7.75 16.87 -6.54
C ALA A 382 -6.43 16.44 -5.85
N SER A 383 -6.32 16.61 -4.53
CA SER A 383 -5.22 16.09 -3.72
C SER A 383 -5.22 14.55 -3.71
N LEU A 384 -6.39 13.94 -3.47
CA LEU A 384 -6.51 12.48 -3.39
C LEU A 384 -6.28 11.79 -4.75
N LEU A 385 -6.67 12.42 -5.86
CA LEU A 385 -6.41 11.90 -7.21
C LEU A 385 -4.90 11.87 -7.53
N LYS A 386 -4.16 12.94 -7.20
CA LYS A 386 -2.68 12.93 -7.28
C LYS A 386 -2.09 11.84 -6.40
N LEU A 387 -2.58 11.71 -5.15
CA LEU A 387 -2.12 10.71 -4.20
C LEU A 387 -2.33 9.29 -4.74
N TRP A 388 -3.48 9.00 -5.34
CA TRP A 388 -3.80 7.69 -5.91
C TRP A 388 -2.78 7.26 -6.97
N TYR A 389 -2.54 8.07 -8.02
CA TYR A 389 -1.52 7.77 -9.03
C TYR A 389 -0.12 7.59 -8.41
N ARG A 390 0.23 8.46 -7.46
CA ARG A 390 1.52 8.42 -6.76
C ARG A 390 1.70 7.17 -5.89
N GLU A 391 0.61 6.60 -5.38
CA GLU A 391 0.60 5.39 -4.55
C GLU A 391 0.42 4.08 -5.33
N LEU A 392 0.05 4.09 -6.63
CA LEU A 392 -0.04 2.86 -7.45
C LEU A 392 1.22 2.00 -7.30
N HIS A 393 1.08 0.67 -7.24
CA HIS A 393 2.24 -0.20 -7.00
C HIS A 393 3.31 -0.04 -8.11
N GLU A 394 2.90 -0.09 -9.38
CA GLU A 394 3.69 0.41 -10.51
C GLU A 394 3.23 1.82 -10.91
N PRO A 395 4.10 2.76 -11.33
CA PRO A 395 3.68 4.04 -11.90
C PRO A 395 2.70 3.89 -13.08
N LEU A 396 1.89 4.93 -13.30
CA LEU A 396 0.93 5.00 -14.42
C LEU A 396 1.60 4.77 -15.78
N ILE A 397 2.81 5.27 -15.98
CA ILE A 397 3.68 4.88 -17.09
C ILE A 397 4.64 3.82 -16.55
N PRO A 398 4.55 2.55 -17.01
CA PRO A 398 5.36 1.44 -16.48
C PRO A 398 6.86 1.72 -16.55
N SER A 399 7.61 1.18 -15.60
CA SER A 399 9.02 1.57 -15.37
C SER A 399 9.92 1.25 -16.57
N ALA A 400 9.53 0.29 -17.41
CA ALA A 400 10.21 -0.06 -18.66
C ALA A 400 10.19 1.06 -19.72
N PHE A 401 9.18 1.93 -19.73
CA PHE A 401 9.05 3.05 -20.68
C PHE A 401 9.66 4.36 -20.16
N TYR A 402 10.03 4.41 -18.88
CA TYR A 402 10.49 5.64 -18.21
C TYR A 402 11.64 6.33 -18.96
N GLN A 403 12.66 5.58 -19.37
CA GLN A 403 13.81 6.13 -20.09
C GLN A 403 13.40 6.71 -21.45
N GLU A 404 12.53 6.02 -22.20
CA GLU A 404 12.02 6.53 -23.48
C GLU A 404 11.21 7.82 -23.29
N CYS A 405 10.40 7.95 -22.23
CA CYS A 405 9.69 9.19 -21.89
C CYS A 405 10.64 10.36 -21.58
N VAL A 406 11.74 10.06 -20.89
CA VAL A 406 12.78 11.02 -20.50
C VAL A 406 13.62 11.46 -21.72
N ASP A 407 13.82 10.58 -22.70
CA ASP A 407 14.62 10.91 -23.89
C ASP A 407 13.79 11.56 -25.01
N CYS A 408 12.51 11.22 -25.19
CA CYS A 408 11.63 11.90 -26.15
C CYS A 408 10.95 13.18 -25.60
N CYS A 409 11.45 13.74 -24.50
CA CYS A 409 10.80 14.86 -23.84
C CYS A 409 10.80 16.13 -24.72
N GLY A 410 9.62 16.57 -25.17
CA GLY A 410 9.50 17.68 -26.12
C GLY A 410 9.47 17.28 -27.60
N GLU A 411 9.50 15.99 -27.95
CA GLU A 411 9.23 15.48 -29.30
C GLU A 411 7.80 14.91 -29.39
N PRO A 412 6.82 15.64 -29.97
CA PRO A 412 5.42 15.20 -29.95
C PRO A 412 5.19 13.85 -30.63
N GLN A 413 5.75 13.63 -31.83
CA GLN A 413 5.48 12.40 -32.59
C GLN A 413 6.07 11.17 -31.89
N THR A 414 7.27 11.29 -31.33
CA THR A 414 7.94 10.24 -30.57
C THR A 414 7.19 9.92 -29.26
N ALA A 415 6.77 10.94 -28.51
CA ALA A 415 5.95 10.77 -27.30
C ALA A 415 4.59 10.12 -27.59
N LEU A 416 3.92 10.50 -28.69
CA LEU A 416 2.66 9.89 -29.11
C LEU A 416 2.83 8.44 -29.61
N ALA A 417 3.95 8.12 -30.25
CA ALA A 417 4.29 6.74 -30.62
C ALA A 417 4.57 5.85 -29.39
N LEU A 418 5.21 6.41 -28.36
CA LEU A 418 5.41 5.76 -27.06
C LEU A 418 4.06 5.46 -26.38
N VAL A 419 3.16 6.45 -26.28
CA VAL A 419 1.83 6.24 -25.66
C VAL A 419 1.02 5.15 -26.36
N ARG A 420 1.16 4.98 -27.68
CA ARG A 420 0.52 3.88 -28.44
C ARG A 420 1.09 2.49 -28.11
N ARG A 421 2.31 2.39 -27.55
CA ARG A 421 2.97 1.14 -27.14
C ARG A 421 2.70 0.76 -25.67
N LEU A 422 2.09 1.63 -24.87
CA LEU A 422 1.75 1.34 -23.48
C LEU A 422 0.70 0.21 -23.38
N PRO A 423 0.73 -0.63 -22.31
CA PRO A 423 -0.31 -1.63 -22.06
C PRO A 423 -1.71 -1.00 -22.06
N ASP A 424 -2.71 -1.69 -22.62
CA ASP A 424 -4.01 -1.08 -22.93
C ASP A 424 -4.72 -0.43 -21.74
N LEU A 425 -4.59 -0.99 -20.54
CA LEU A 425 -5.16 -0.40 -19.32
C LEU A 425 -4.43 0.89 -18.95
N HIS A 426 -3.09 0.85 -18.82
CA HIS A 426 -2.25 2.04 -18.60
C HIS A 426 -2.49 3.13 -19.65
N ARG A 427 -2.63 2.73 -20.92
CA ARG A 427 -2.91 3.62 -22.06
C ARG A 427 -4.26 4.33 -21.95
N ARG A 428 -5.33 3.61 -21.57
CA ARG A 428 -6.67 4.19 -21.31
C ARG A 428 -6.69 5.11 -20.10
N VAL A 429 -6.07 4.69 -18.99
CA VAL A 429 -6.00 5.46 -17.74
C VAL A 429 -5.20 6.76 -17.96
N LEU A 430 -4.08 6.69 -18.70
CA LEU A 430 -3.30 7.88 -19.09
C LEU A 430 -4.09 8.79 -20.05
N ALA A 431 -4.78 8.24 -21.05
CA ALA A 431 -5.58 9.04 -21.99
C ALA A 431 -6.75 9.75 -21.29
N TYR A 432 -7.42 9.11 -20.33
CA TYR A 432 -8.44 9.76 -19.49
C TYR A 432 -7.83 10.88 -18.64
N LEU A 433 -6.68 10.64 -17.99
CA LEU A 433 -5.96 11.67 -17.22
C LEU A 433 -5.59 12.88 -18.10
N VAL A 434 -5.07 12.64 -19.31
CA VAL A 434 -4.69 13.73 -20.23
C VAL A 434 -5.93 14.49 -20.71
N ARG A 435 -7.04 13.81 -21.05
CA ARG A 435 -8.31 14.46 -21.39
C ARG A 435 -8.82 15.34 -20.26
N PHE A 436 -8.77 14.83 -19.03
CA PHE A 436 -9.17 15.54 -17.83
C PHE A 436 -8.28 16.77 -17.59
N LEU A 437 -6.96 16.67 -17.75
CA LEU A 437 -6.03 17.80 -17.66
C LEU A 437 -6.22 18.83 -18.78
N GLN A 438 -6.59 18.40 -19.98
CA GLN A 438 -6.90 19.28 -21.12
C GLN A 438 -8.08 20.22 -20.83
N VAL A 439 -9.04 19.82 -19.98
CA VAL A 439 -10.13 20.72 -19.53
C VAL A 439 -9.58 21.94 -18.79
N PHE A 440 -8.63 21.74 -17.85
CA PHE A 440 -8.05 22.84 -17.08
C PHE A 440 -7.03 23.65 -17.89
N ALA A 441 -6.32 23.00 -18.81
CA ALA A 441 -5.35 23.63 -19.71
C ALA A 441 -5.98 24.48 -20.83
N ALA A 442 -7.29 24.32 -21.08
CA ALA A 442 -8.02 25.14 -22.06
C ALA A 442 -7.94 26.64 -21.68
N PRO A 443 -7.69 27.56 -22.63
CA PRO A 443 -7.37 28.96 -22.33
C PRO A 443 -8.36 29.67 -21.38
N GLU A 444 -9.66 29.45 -21.59
CA GLU A 444 -10.75 29.99 -20.78
C GLU A 444 -10.70 29.54 -19.31
N ASN A 445 -10.36 28.27 -19.06
CA ASN A 445 -10.24 27.71 -17.70
C ASN A 445 -8.86 28.03 -17.10
N ALA A 446 -7.79 28.06 -17.90
CA ALA A 446 -6.46 28.46 -17.46
C ALA A 446 -6.40 29.93 -17.02
N LEU A 447 -7.18 30.81 -17.63
CA LEU A 447 -7.34 32.22 -17.21
C LEU A 447 -7.95 32.35 -15.82
N LEU A 448 -8.88 31.47 -15.43
CA LEU A 448 -9.49 31.44 -14.09
C LEU A 448 -8.58 30.71 -13.10
N THR A 449 -8.30 29.44 -13.36
CA THR A 449 -7.55 28.53 -12.47
C THR A 449 -6.07 28.90 -12.29
N LYS A 450 -5.48 29.66 -13.21
CA LYS A 450 -4.02 29.90 -13.34
C LYS A 450 -3.21 28.61 -13.61
N MET A 451 -3.86 27.53 -14.03
CA MET A 451 -3.26 26.22 -14.23
C MET A 451 -3.13 25.89 -15.73
N ASP A 452 -2.13 26.47 -16.37
CA ASP A 452 -1.78 26.16 -17.75
C ASP A 452 -1.12 24.76 -17.89
N ALA A 453 -0.84 24.34 -19.12
CA ALA A 453 -0.19 23.05 -19.39
C ALA A 453 1.20 22.90 -18.74
N ASN A 454 1.95 23.99 -18.49
CA ASN A 454 3.21 23.93 -17.74
C ASN A 454 2.96 23.65 -16.24
N ASN A 455 2.07 24.40 -15.61
CA ASN A 455 1.73 24.25 -14.19
C ASN A 455 1.08 22.89 -13.89
N LEU A 456 0.21 22.41 -14.78
CA LEU A 456 -0.42 21.08 -14.67
C LEU A 456 0.61 19.95 -14.82
N ALA A 457 1.53 20.04 -15.78
CA ALA A 457 2.59 19.06 -15.94
C ALA A 457 3.54 19.03 -14.73
N MET A 458 3.87 20.19 -14.16
CA MET A 458 4.70 20.30 -12.95
C MET A 458 4.11 19.55 -11.75
N VAL A 459 2.80 19.68 -11.51
CA VAL A 459 2.14 19.02 -10.36
C VAL A 459 1.77 17.56 -10.62
N MET A 460 1.71 17.13 -11.89
CA MET A 460 1.23 15.79 -12.26
C MET A 460 2.33 14.80 -12.65
N ALA A 461 3.42 15.24 -13.28
CA ALA A 461 4.48 14.33 -13.74
C ALA A 461 5.07 13.42 -12.63
N PRO A 462 5.34 13.90 -11.40
CA PRO A 462 5.83 13.06 -10.29
C PRO A 462 4.84 12.01 -9.77
N ASN A 463 3.58 12.04 -10.22
CA ASN A 463 2.58 11.01 -9.91
C ASN A 463 2.44 9.99 -11.06
N CYS A 464 2.79 10.37 -12.29
CA CYS A 464 2.69 9.52 -13.49
C CYS A 464 3.96 8.71 -13.78
N LEU A 465 5.12 9.31 -13.50
CA LEU A 465 6.47 8.79 -13.77
C LEU A 465 7.23 8.62 -12.43
N ARG A 466 8.23 7.74 -12.41
CA ARG A 466 9.11 7.55 -11.23
C ARG A 466 10.54 7.29 -11.69
N CYS A 467 11.47 8.15 -11.28
CA CYS A 467 12.89 7.93 -11.54
C CYS A 467 13.39 6.61 -10.93
N THR A 468 14.11 5.86 -11.77
CA THR A 468 14.73 4.56 -11.47
C THR A 468 16.16 4.70 -10.94
N SER A 469 16.77 5.89 -11.04
CA SER A 469 18.07 6.21 -10.48
C SER A 469 17.94 6.79 -9.07
N ASP A 470 18.88 6.43 -8.19
CA ASP A 470 19.02 7.00 -6.85
C ASP A 470 20.06 8.16 -6.79
N ASP A 471 20.70 8.53 -7.91
CA ASP A 471 21.61 9.69 -7.97
C ASP A 471 20.79 11.02 -7.97
N PRO A 472 20.96 11.90 -6.98
CA PRO A 472 20.19 13.15 -6.89
C PRO A 472 20.32 14.06 -8.11
N ARG A 473 21.44 14.00 -8.85
CA ARG A 473 21.66 14.79 -10.06
C ARG A 473 20.80 14.28 -11.21
N VAL A 474 20.78 12.97 -11.41
CA VAL A 474 19.95 12.30 -12.43
C VAL A 474 18.46 12.50 -12.12
N ILE A 475 18.06 12.41 -10.85
CA ILE A 475 16.69 12.72 -10.42
C ILE A 475 16.33 14.18 -10.76
N PHE A 476 17.20 15.15 -10.44
CA PHE A 476 16.96 16.57 -10.70
C PHE A 476 16.86 16.90 -12.20
N ASP A 477 17.80 16.39 -13.01
CA ASP A 477 17.80 16.60 -14.46
C ASP A 477 16.59 15.94 -15.12
N ASN A 478 16.25 14.70 -14.73
CA ASN A 478 15.08 14.00 -15.24
C ASN A 478 13.76 14.67 -14.84
N THR A 479 13.66 15.27 -13.64
CA THR A 479 12.44 16.00 -13.23
C THR A 479 12.02 17.04 -14.29
N ARG A 480 12.99 17.72 -14.93
CA ARG A 480 12.70 18.70 -16.00
C ARG A 480 12.18 18.03 -17.27
N LYS A 481 12.68 16.85 -17.60
CA LYS A 481 12.30 16.02 -18.76
C LYS A 481 10.93 15.38 -18.57
N GLU A 482 10.64 14.84 -17.39
CA GLU A 482 9.34 14.29 -16.99
C GLU A 482 8.22 15.34 -17.15
N MET A 483 8.44 16.56 -16.65
CA MET A 483 7.50 17.68 -16.83
C MET A 483 7.32 18.04 -18.31
N ALA A 484 8.41 18.08 -19.10
CA ALA A 484 8.32 18.39 -20.52
C ALA A 484 7.53 17.33 -21.30
N PHE A 485 7.74 16.04 -21.01
CA PHE A 485 6.98 14.93 -21.61
C PHE A 485 5.49 15.01 -21.28
N VAL A 486 5.11 15.18 -20.01
CA VAL A 486 3.69 15.27 -19.61
C VAL A 486 3.03 16.52 -20.20
N ARG A 487 3.72 17.65 -20.27
CA ARG A 487 3.23 18.85 -20.97
C ARG A 487 2.98 18.59 -22.44
N THR A 488 3.90 17.91 -23.14
CA THR A 488 3.71 17.51 -24.54
C THR A 488 2.46 16.66 -24.70
N LEU A 489 2.19 15.69 -23.80
CA LEU A 489 0.94 14.93 -23.86
C LEU A 489 -0.31 15.82 -23.68
N ILE A 490 -0.33 16.72 -22.68
CA ILE A 490 -1.44 17.67 -22.49
C ILE A 490 -1.67 18.52 -23.75
N GLN A 491 -0.60 18.95 -24.42
CA GLN A 491 -0.68 19.83 -25.60
C GLN A 491 -0.98 19.11 -26.92
N THR A 492 -0.61 17.83 -27.09
CA THR A 492 -0.64 17.18 -28.42
C THR A 492 -1.25 15.77 -28.47
N LEU A 493 -1.68 15.17 -27.35
CA LEU A 493 -2.42 13.91 -27.37
C LEU A 493 -3.88 14.19 -27.73
N ASP A 494 -4.32 13.67 -28.87
CA ASP A 494 -5.74 13.51 -29.16
C ASP A 494 -6.36 12.54 -28.14
N THR A 495 -7.42 13.01 -27.47
CA THR A 495 -8.20 12.24 -26.49
C THR A 495 -9.69 12.19 -26.84
N SER A 496 -10.05 12.49 -28.09
CA SER A 496 -11.42 12.36 -28.60
C SER A 496 -11.98 10.95 -28.38
N PHE A 497 -11.16 9.92 -28.59
CA PHE A 497 -11.52 8.50 -28.40
C PHE A 497 -11.85 8.10 -26.94
N MET A 498 -11.67 8.99 -25.96
CA MET A 498 -12.07 8.78 -24.56
C MET A 498 -13.44 9.40 -24.22
N GLU A 499 -14.14 9.99 -25.21
CA GLU A 499 -15.50 10.49 -25.05
C GLU A 499 -16.47 9.34 -24.74
N GLY A 500 -17.27 9.49 -23.67
CA GLY A 500 -18.19 8.45 -23.20
C GLY A 500 -17.54 7.22 -22.55
N VAL A 501 -16.21 7.19 -22.38
CA VAL A 501 -15.49 6.05 -21.76
C VAL A 501 -15.44 6.21 -20.24
N LEU A 502 -15.97 5.20 -19.52
CA LEU A 502 -15.95 5.04 -18.06
C LEU A 502 -15.54 3.60 -17.70
#